data_AF-A0A7J4CPX3-F1
#
_entry.id   AF-A0A7J4CPX3-F1
#
_cell.length_a   1.000
_cell.length_b   1.000
_cell.length_c   1.000
_cell.angle_alpha   90.00
_cell.angle_beta   90.00
_cell.angle_gamma   90.00
#
_symmetry.space_group_name_H-M   'P 1'
#
loop_
_entity.id
_entity.type
_entity.pdbx_description
1 polymer ?
#
loop_
_entity_poly.entity_id
_entity_poly.type
_entity_poly.pdbx_seq_one_letter_code
_entity_poly.pdbx_strand_id
1 'polypeptide(L)'
;MSKWANYLISEVEYDSNYLISKIKQHRDNGESISDGEIIDRSTLANNLGHGSKYMTVYGALNKFRIGKNVRYFRADGYHYIRIDHNKVNHDNLGDLPDISKHEQEEKPALASFTKPKPIDETKPLSVTSSAFFAEPAEVAPEL
;
A
#
# COMPACT_ATOMS: atom_id res chain seq x y z
N MET A 1 -13.68 23.57 5.01
CA MET A 1 -13.47 22.74 6.23
C MET A 1 -12.30 23.34 6.99
N SER A 2 -12.28 23.25 8.31
CA SER A 2 -11.11 23.71 9.07
C SER A 2 -10.06 22.62 9.11
N LYS A 3 -8.79 23.02 9.05
CA LYS A 3 -7.64 22.14 9.20
C LYS A 3 -7.73 21.36 10.51
N TRP A 4 -7.67 20.04 10.42
CA TRP A 4 -7.71 19.12 11.52
C TRP A 4 -6.31 18.82 12.08
N ALA A 5 -5.35 18.60 11.19
CA ALA A 5 -3.98 18.22 11.52
C ALA A 5 -2.99 18.73 10.47
N ASN A 6 -1.70 18.45 10.60
CA ASN A 6 -0.75 18.65 9.50
C ASN A 6 -0.89 17.52 8.47
N TYR A 7 -1.09 16.31 8.97
CA TYR A 7 -1.20 15.08 8.19
C TYR A 7 -2.30 14.17 8.74
N LEU A 8 -2.91 13.40 7.86
CA LEU A 8 -3.99 12.46 8.14
C LEU A 8 -3.56 11.06 7.70
N ILE A 9 -3.90 10.02 8.48
CA ILE A 9 -3.54 8.63 8.15
C ILE A 9 -4.81 7.85 7.87
N SER A 10 -4.89 7.25 6.68
CA SER A 10 -6.05 6.47 6.23
C SER A 10 -5.83 4.97 6.30
N GLU A 11 -4.61 4.51 6.02
CA GLU A 11 -4.25 3.09 5.95
C GLU A 11 -2.91 2.86 6.66
N VAL A 12 -2.73 1.67 7.23
CA VAL A 12 -1.52 1.26 7.96
C VAL A 12 -1.22 -0.21 7.73
N GLU A 13 0.05 -0.53 7.58
CA GLU A 13 0.58 -1.88 7.53
C GLU A 13 1.49 -2.10 8.74
N TYR A 14 1.36 -3.24 9.40
CA TYR A 14 2.19 -3.62 10.55
C TYR A 14 3.11 -4.78 10.19
N ASP A 15 4.30 -4.82 10.81
CA ASP A 15 5.22 -5.93 10.73
C ASP A 15 4.83 -7.07 11.70
N SER A 16 5.60 -8.17 11.68
CA SER A 16 5.41 -9.31 12.60
C SER A 16 5.58 -8.96 14.08
N ASN A 17 6.19 -7.82 14.41
CA ASN A 17 6.41 -7.34 15.78
C ASN A 17 5.32 -6.33 16.22
N TYR A 18 4.27 -6.13 15.42
CA TYR A 18 3.24 -5.12 15.63
C TYR A 18 3.81 -3.69 15.69
N LEU A 19 4.86 -3.43 14.91
CA LEU A 19 5.35 -2.09 14.62
C LEU A 19 4.84 -1.66 13.26
N ILE A 20 4.63 -0.35 13.08
CA ILE A 20 4.23 0.18 11.78
C ILE A 20 5.35 -0.09 10.78
N SER A 21 5.02 -0.70 9.65
CA SER A 21 5.91 -0.85 8.51
C SER A 21 5.73 0.35 7.57
N LYS A 22 4.52 0.49 7.05
CA LYS A 22 4.13 1.53 6.09
C LYS A 22 2.82 2.17 6.52
N ILE A 23 2.65 3.43 6.17
CA ILE A 23 1.39 4.15 6.34
C ILE A 23 1.08 4.97 5.10
N LYS A 24 -0.21 5.07 4.79
CA LYS A 24 -0.70 6.02 3.79
C LYS A 24 -1.09 7.30 4.49
N GLN A 25 -0.25 8.32 4.33
CA GLN A 25 -0.50 9.66 4.86
C GLN A 25 -1.09 10.58 3.80
N HIS A 26 -1.91 11.53 4.22
CA HIS A 26 -2.45 12.59 3.38
C HIS A 26 -2.12 13.94 4.03
N ARG A 27 -1.79 14.95 3.22
CA ARG A 27 -1.64 16.32 3.71
C ARG A 27 -3.01 16.97 3.85
N ASP A 28 -3.20 17.63 4.99
CA ASP A 28 -4.41 18.39 5.28
C ASP A 28 -4.18 19.87 4.94
N ASN A 29 -4.78 20.31 3.83
CA ASN A 29 -4.75 21.70 3.37
C ASN A 29 -5.94 22.50 3.91
N GLY A 30 -6.72 21.95 4.84
CA GLY A 30 -7.93 22.53 5.42
C GLY A 30 -9.16 22.33 4.55
N GLU A 31 -9.15 22.85 3.32
CA GLU A 31 -10.27 22.70 2.38
C GLU A 31 -10.21 21.41 1.57
N SER A 32 -9.00 20.88 1.36
CA SER A 32 -8.75 19.66 0.60
C SER A 32 -7.75 18.75 1.32
N ILE A 33 -7.80 17.48 0.95
CA ILE A 33 -6.90 16.42 1.41
C ILE A 33 -6.16 15.91 0.17
N SER A 34 -4.84 15.70 0.26
CA SER A 34 -4.07 15.16 -0.87
C SER A 34 -4.42 13.69 -1.15
N ASP A 35 -4.11 13.19 -2.35
CA ASP A 35 -4.43 11.81 -2.79
C ASP A 35 -3.83 10.71 -1.90
N GLY A 36 -2.70 11.00 -1.26
CA GLY A 36 -2.06 10.12 -0.29
C GLY A 36 -0.67 9.68 -0.73
N GLU A 37 0.24 9.54 0.22
CA GLU A 37 1.63 9.13 0.03
C GLU A 37 1.95 8.02 1.02
N ILE A 38 2.60 6.96 0.55
CA ILE A 38 3.08 5.90 1.42
C ILE A 38 4.40 6.34 2.03
N ILE A 39 4.47 6.39 3.36
CA ILE A 39 5.69 6.71 4.09
C ILE A 39 6.04 5.62 5.11
N ASP A 40 7.30 5.58 5.48
CA ASP A 40 7.81 4.68 6.51
C ASP A 40 7.57 5.23 7.92
N ARG A 41 7.64 4.32 8.88
CA ARG A 41 7.58 4.64 10.31
C ARG A 41 8.61 5.66 10.78
N SER A 42 9.83 5.61 10.24
CA SER A 42 10.92 6.54 10.61
C SER A 42 10.55 7.99 10.29
N THR A 43 9.99 8.22 9.09
CA THR A 43 9.49 9.52 8.65
C THR A 43 8.35 10.01 9.53
N LEU A 44 7.39 9.12 9.85
CA LEU A 44 6.29 9.43 10.76
C LEU A 44 6.79 9.85 12.15
N ALA A 45 7.69 9.05 12.73
CA ALA A 45 8.27 9.30 14.05
C ALA A 45 9.06 10.61 14.08
N ASN A 46 9.83 10.90 13.03
CA ASN A 46 10.58 12.14 12.90
C ASN A 46 9.63 13.35 12.88
N ASN A 47 8.59 13.31 12.04
CA ASN A 47 7.64 14.40 11.91
C ASN A 47 6.88 14.66 13.22
N LEU A 48 6.45 13.59 13.92
CA LEU A 48 5.85 13.68 15.26
C LEU A 48 6.83 14.28 16.28
N GLY A 49 8.10 13.86 16.24
CA GLY A 49 9.17 14.39 17.10
C GLY A 49 9.44 15.88 16.88
N HIS A 50 9.25 16.38 15.66
CA HIS A 50 9.34 17.80 15.32
C HIS A 50 8.06 18.61 15.59
N GLY A 51 7.03 17.98 16.18
CA GLY A 51 5.78 18.67 16.58
C GLY A 51 4.70 18.70 15.50
N SER A 52 4.84 17.92 14.43
CA SER A 52 3.76 17.76 13.43
C SER A 52 2.57 17.03 14.05
N LYS A 53 1.36 17.55 13.81
CA LYS A 53 0.13 16.93 14.30
C LYS A 53 -0.38 15.91 13.29
N TYR A 54 -0.71 14.73 13.78
CA TYR A 54 -1.26 13.63 13.01
C TYR A 54 -2.59 13.16 13.57
N MET A 55 -3.51 12.78 12.69
CA MET A 55 -4.80 12.23 13.07
C MET A 55 -5.18 11.08 12.13
N THR A 56 -5.86 10.07 12.66
CA THR A 56 -6.39 9.00 11.81
C THR A 56 -7.67 9.48 11.13
N VAL A 57 -7.94 8.95 9.94
CA VAL A 57 -9.16 9.21 9.18
C VAL A 57 -9.70 7.91 8.58
N TYR A 58 -11.01 7.81 8.49
CA TYR A 58 -11.69 6.67 7.89
C TYR A 58 -12.36 7.12 6.60
N GLY A 59 -12.01 6.50 5.49
CA GLY A 59 -12.68 6.70 4.20
C GLY A 59 -14.00 5.95 4.18
N ALA A 60 -15.10 6.66 3.90
CA ALA A 60 -16.39 6.04 3.62
C ALA A 60 -17.09 6.80 2.49
N LEU A 61 -17.27 6.15 1.33
CA LEU A 61 -18.07 6.62 0.18
C LEU A 61 -17.93 8.13 -0.09
N ASN A 62 -16.73 8.53 -0.55
CA ASN A 62 -16.36 9.91 -0.91
C ASN A 62 -16.33 10.92 0.24
N LYS A 63 -16.35 10.46 1.49
CA LYS A 63 -16.22 11.32 2.67
C LYS A 63 -15.18 10.75 3.62
N PHE A 64 -14.37 11.64 4.18
CA PHE A 64 -13.47 11.32 5.28
C PHE A 64 -14.16 11.58 6.62
N ARG A 65 -14.07 10.62 7.53
CA ARG A 65 -14.46 10.78 8.93
C ARG A 65 -13.21 10.93 9.77
N ILE A 66 -13.20 11.95 10.61
CA ILE A 66 -12.11 12.18 11.55
C ILE A 66 -12.06 11.08 12.61
N GLY A 67 -10.86 10.59 12.86
CA GLY A 67 -10.57 9.57 13.86
C GLY A 67 -9.91 10.17 15.10
N LYS A 68 -8.85 9.52 15.59
CA LYS A 68 -8.17 9.89 16.84
C LYS A 68 -6.80 10.50 16.58
N ASN A 69 -6.36 11.33 17.52
CA ASN A 69 -5.02 11.93 17.47
C ASN A 69 -3.95 10.86 17.65
N VAL A 70 -2.96 10.87 16.75
CA VAL A 70 -1.80 10.01 16.80
C VAL A 70 -0.77 10.63 17.72
N ARG A 71 -0.22 9.82 18.61
CA ARG A 71 0.76 10.27 19.60
C ARG A 71 1.98 9.41 19.57
N TYR A 72 3.07 10.07 19.92
CA TYR A 72 4.36 9.45 20.12
C TYR A 72 4.58 9.20 21.61
N PHE A 73 4.93 7.97 21.95
CA PHE A 73 5.13 7.49 23.31
C PHE A 73 6.54 6.92 23.46
N ARG A 74 7.18 7.18 24.61
CA ARG A 74 8.47 6.58 24.98
C ARG A 74 8.28 5.60 26.12
N ALA A 75 8.73 4.36 25.95
CA ALA A 75 8.79 3.36 27.01
C ALA A 75 10.04 2.51 26.86
N ASP A 76 10.69 2.21 27.99
CA ASP A 76 11.85 1.32 28.08
C ASP A 76 13.00 1.63 27.09
N GLY A 77 13.20 2.92 26.77
CA GLY A 77 14.21 3.37 25.80
C GLY A 77 13.82 3.24 24.33
N TYR A 78 12.62 2.72 24.05
CA TYR A 78 12.04 2.60 22.73
C TYR A 78 10.92 3.63 22.50
N HIS A 79 10.56 3.75 21.23
CA HIS A 79 9.58 4.71 20.75
C HIS A 79 8.42 3.96 20.13
N TYR A 80 7.19 4.33 20.49
CA TYR A 80 5.96 3.71 20.01
C TYR A 80 4.98 4.78 19.54
N ILE A 81 4.19 4.45 18.52
CA ILE A 81 3.22 5.36 17.91
C ILE A 81 1.82 4.78 18.12
N ARG A 82 0.99 5.50 18.88
CA ARG A 82 -0.31 5.00 19.33
C ARG A 82 -1.38 6.08 19.31
N ILE A 83 -2.64 5.67 19.16
CA ILE A 83 -3.83 6.54 19.33
C ILE A 83 -4.49 6.39 20.71
N ASP A 84 -4.20 5.30 21.40
CA ASP A 84 -4.65 5.04 22.77
C ASP A 84 -3.64 5.59 23.80
N HIS A 85 -4.05 5.58 25.07
CA HIS A 85 -3.17 5.98 26.18
C HIS A 85 -2.53 4.76 26.86
N ASN A 86 -2.50 3.62 26.17
CA ASN A 86 -1.99 2.40 26.77
C ASN A 86 -0.45 2.39 26.73
N LYS A 87 0.17 1.84 27.77
CA LYS A 87 1.63 1.77 27.90
C LYS A 87 2.09 0.37 27.51
N VAL A 88 1.99 0.08 26.21
CA VAL A 88 2.34 -1.22 25.62
C VAL A 88 3.42 -1.03 24.58
N ASN A 89 4.31 -2.01 24.49
CA ASN A 89 5.52 -2.00 23.66
C ASN A 89 5.25 -2.35 22.18
N HIS A 90 4.15 -1.84 21.62
CA HIS A 90 3.74 -2.02 20.21
C HIS A 90 3.16 -0.73 19.65
N ASP A 91 3.11 -0.59 18.32
CA ASP A 91 2.39 0.51 17.68
C ASP A 91 0.90 0.16 17.55
N ASN A 92 0.02 1.18 17.57
CA ASN A 92 -1.42 0.97 17.43
C ASN A 92 -2.13 2.23 16.93
N LEU A 93 -2.50 2.24 15.65
CA LEU A 93 -3.34 3.28 15.03
C LEU A 93 -4.82 2.90 14.95
N GLY A 94 -5.26 1.89 15.72
CA GLY A 94 -6.63 1.40 15.76
C GLY A 94 -6.99 0.54 14.56
N ASP A 95 -8.28 0.44 14.27
CA ASP A 95 -8.83 -0.39 13.20
C ASP A 95 -8.77 0.30 11.83
N LEU A 96 -7.58 0.79 11.48
CA LEU A 96 -7.35 1.32 10.14
C LEU A 96 -7.20 0.17 9.13
N PRO A 97 -7.67 0.36 7.90
CA PRO A 97 -7.45 -0.61 6.85
C PRO A 97 -5.96 -0.84 6.54
N ASP A 98 -5.70 -2.03 6.02
CA ASP A 98 -4.37 -2.47 5.61
C ASP A 98 -4.11 -2.07 4.15
N ILE A 99 -2.94 -1.47 3.90
CA ILE A 99 -2.54 -1.00 2.57
C ILE A 99 -2.55 -2.17 1.56
N SER A 100 -2.08 -3.35 2.00
CA SER A 100 -1.98 -4.54 1.16
C SER A 100 -3.32 -5.09 0.68
N LYS A 101 -4.42 -4.77 1.37
CA LYS A 101 -5.76 -5.29 1.08
C LYS A 101 -6.53 -4.38 0.11
N HIS A 102 -6.16 -3.10 0.01
CA HIS A 102 -6.87 -2.14 -0.83
C HIS A 102 -6.48 -2.15 -2.31
N GLU A 103 -5.35 -2.78 -2.68
CA GLU A 103 -4.99 -2.98 -4.09
C GLU A 103 -5.97 -3.92 -4.83
N GLN A 104 -6.84 -4.66 -4.12
CA GLN A 104 -7.73 -5.66 -4.70
C GLN A 104 -9.17 -5.19 -4.98
N GLU A 105 -9.59 -3.98 -4.57
CA GLU A 105 -11.00 -3.54 -4.71
C GLU A 105 -11.27 -2.46 -5.78
N GLU A 106 -10.28 -1.90 -6.48
CA GLU A 106 -10.49 -0.99 -7.62
C GLU A 106 -10.75 -1.73 -8.95
N LYS A 107 -11.72 -2.64 -8.97
CA LYS A 107 -12.32 -3.11 -10.23
C LYS A 107 -13.85 -3.03 -10.18
N PRO A 108 -14.47 -1.92 -10.62
CA PRO A 108 -15.87 -1.97 -10.99
C PRO A 108 -16.00 -2.76 -12.32
N ALA A 109 -16.72 -3.88 -12.26
CA ALA A 109 -17.20 -4.59 -13.44
C ALA A 109 -18.53 -3.99 -13.95
N LEU A 110 -18.78 -4.18 -15.26
CA LEU A 110 -19.91 -3.76 -16.15
C LEU A 110 -19.70 -2.42 -16.87
N ALA A 111 -19.78 -2.28 -18.20
CA ALA A 111 -20.28 -3.13 -19.28
C ALA A 111 -19.55 -2.78 -20.61
N SER A 112 -19.22 -3.73 -21.48
CA SER A 112 -20.00 -3.92 -22.70
C SER A 112 -19.83 -5.33 -23.29
N PHE A 113 -20.89 -6.13 -23.20
CA PHE A 113 -21.10 -7.23 -24.12
C PHE A 113 -21.56 -6.65 -25.47
N THR A 114 -20.66 -6.61 -26.45
CA THR A 114 -21.05 -6.53 -27.86
C THR A 114 -20.17 -7.49 -28.68
N LYS A 115 -20.69 -8.72 -28.77
CA LYS A 115 -20.71 -9.61 -29.94
C LYS A 115 -19.76 -9.24 -31.10
N PRO A 116 -18.94 -10.21 -31.54
CA PRO A 116 -18.71 -10.42 -32.96
C PRO A 116 -19.29 -11.78 -33.39
N LYS A 117 -20.15 -11.77 -34.42
CA LYS A 117 -20.45 -12.96 -35.26
C LYS A 117 -19.47 -12.94 -36.46
N PRO A 118 -19.27 -14.08 -37.17
CA PRO A 118 -17.98 -14.57 -37.64
C PRO A 118 -17.69 -14.14 -39.08
N ILE A 119 -16.41 -14.15 -39.48
CA ILE A 119 -16.02 -14.16 -40.88
C ILE A 119 -15.06 -15.32 -41.11
N ASP A 120 -15.49 -16.16 -42.03
CA ASP A 120 -14.94 -17.40 -42.54
C ASP A 120 -13.57 -17.24 -43.25
N GLU A 121 -12.78 -18.31 -43.18
CA GLU A 121 -11.97 -18.92 -44.26
C GLU A 121 -11.03 -18.01 -45.09
N THR A 122 -9.70 -18.16 -45.08
CA THR A 122 -9.00 -19.24 -45.80
C THR A 122 -7.47 -19.19 -45.64
N LYS A 123 -6.89 -20.39 -45.38
CA LYS A 123 -5.65 -20.98 -45.91
C LYS A 123 -4.23 -20.55 -45.40
N PRO A 124 -3.33 -21.52 -45.08
CA PRO A 124 -2.02 -21.31 -44.41
C PRO A 124 -0.80 -21.43 -45.36
N LEU A 125 0.41 -21.50 -44.77
CA LEU A 125 1.80 -21.75 -45.29
C LEU A 125 2.67 -20.47 -45.11
N SER A 126 3.90 -20.44 -44.59
CA SER A 126 4.99 -21.42 -44.45
C SER A 126 6.04 -20.82 -43.46
N VAL A 127 6.54 -21.55 -42.45
CA VAL A 127 7.81 -22.32 -42.41
C VAL A 127 9.09 -21.47 -42.17
N THR A 128 9.70 -21.77 -41.01
CA THR A 128 11.13 -21.75 -40.59
C THR A 128 11.91 -20.45 -40.46
N SER A 129 12.37 -20.20 -39.24
CA SER A 129 13.77 -19.96 -38.79
C SER A 129 13.64 -19.54 -37.31
N SER A 130 14.34 -20.03 -36.30
CA SER A 130 15.74 -20.43 -36.18
C SER A 130 15.90 -21.21 -34.87
N ALA A 131 16.33 -22.47 -34.92
CA ALA A 131 16.82 -23.18 -33.73
C ALA A 131 18.29 -22.79 -33.53
N PHE A 132 18.50 -21.86 -32.61
CA PHE A 132 19.79 -21.48 -32.06
C PHE A 132 19.89 -22.18 -30.70
N PHE A 133 20.77 -23.18 -30.58
CA PHE A 133 21.80 -23.23 -29.54
C PHE A 133 22.53 -24.59 -29.62
N ALA A 134 23.84 -24.46 -29.72
CA ALA A 134 24.81 -25.54 -29.62
C ALA A 134 24.96 -25.96 -28.15
N GLU A 135 25.18 -27.26 -27.95
CA GLU A 135 25.77 -27.81 -26.73
C GLU A 135 26.83 -28.84 -27.16
N PRO A 136 28.12 -28.60 -26.88
CA PRO A 136 29.15 -29.61 -27.06
C PRO A 136 29.62 -30.22 -25.73
N ALA A 137 30.23 -31.40 -25.89
CA ALA A 137 31.11 -32.11 -24.97
C ALA A 137 30.45 -33.11 -24.00
N GLU A 138 30.70 -34.40 -24.25
CA GLU A 138 31.66 -35.12 -23.42
C GLU A 138 32.24 -36.33 -24.17
N VAL A 139 33.57 -36.44 -24.12
CA VAL A 139 34.39 -37.54 -24.63
C VAL A 139 34.93 -38.27 -23.40
N ALA A 140 34.71 -39.59 -23.31
CA ALA A 140 35.72 -40.55 -22.84
C ALA A 140 35.32 -42.00 -23.21
N PRO A 141 36.31 -42.87 -23.52
CA PRO A 141 36.11 -44.23 -24.04
C PRO A 141 36.28 -45.32 -22.96
N GLU A 142 35.84 -46.54 -23.25
CA GLU A 142 36.26 -47.87 -22.69
C GLU A 142 35.30 -48.92 -23.33
N LEU A 143 35.68 -50.08 -23.88
CA LEU A 143 36.87 -50.94 -23.93
C LEU A 143 36.92 -51.67 -25.28
#